data_AF-V7BD16-F1
#
_entry.id   AF-V7BD16-F1
#
_cell.length_a   1.000
_cell.length_b   1.000
_cell.length_c   1.000
_cell.angle_alpha   90.00
_cell.angle_beta   90.00
_cell.angle_gamma   90.00
#
_symmetry.space_group_name_H-M   'P 1'
#
loop_
_entity.id
_entity.type
_entity.pdbx_description
1 polymer ?
#
loop_
_entity_poly.entity_id
_entity_poly.type
_entity_poly.pdbx_seq_one_letter_code
_entity_poly.pdbx_strand_id
1 'polypeptide(L)'
;MTFIVQVKILNKLASARASGKGGGSKVLTDLIEGLQEPAFAIELRLKINQFHPDLKEGSFREYGEDVLKQLEKSIGSDPSLHKAPVNHEGIRVSGFGGWFLLRLSLHDPVLPLNIEAPSNDDAVKLGHAVLAAVKDFGGLDTSALKKFVGAS
;
A
#
# COMPACT_ATOMS: atom_id res chain seq x y z
N MET A 1 -3.13 -18.89 -1.00
CA MET A 1 -2.02 -18.38 -0.18
C MET A 1 -1.56 -17.06 -0.80
N THR A 2 -2.00 -15.95 -0.24
CA THR A 2 -1.68 -14.60 -0.74
C THR A 2 -0.19 -14.33 -0.55
N PHE A 3 0.44 -13.50 -1.40
CA PHE A 3 1.87 -13.14 -1.29
C PHE A 3 2.27 -12.70 0.14
N ILE A 4 1.32 -12.06 0.83
CA ILE A 4 1.41 -11.60 2.21
C ILE A 4 1.60 -12.75 3.22
N VAL A 5 0.90 -13.87 3.03
CA VAL A 5 1.04 -15.04 3.92
C VAL A 5 2.42 -15.67 3.78
N GLN A 6 2.97 -15.68 2.56
CA GLN A 6 4.31 -16.21 2.30
C GLN A 6 5.38 -15.39 3.04
N VAL A 7 5.31 -14.06 3.00
CA VAL A 7 6.25 -13.19 3.73
C VAL A 7 6.10 -13.33 5.24
N LYS A 8 4.86 -13.38 5.75
CA LYS A 8 4.62 -13.56 7.18
C LYS A 8 5.10 -14.93 7.70
N ILE A 9 4.94 -15.99 6.91
CA ILE A 9 5.49 -17.33 7.20
C ILE A 9 7.02 -17.26 7.26
N LEU A 10 7.68 -16.59 6.29
CA LEU A 10 9.13 -16.47 6.25
C LEU A 10 9.68 -15.73 7.48
N ASN A 11 9.06 -14.60 7.87
CA ASN A 11 9.45 -13.85 9.07
C ASN A 11 9.26 -14.68 10.36
N LYS A 12 8.15 -15.40 10.48
CA LYS A 12 7.88 -16.27 11.63
C LYS A 12 8.84 -17.45 11.71
N LEU A 13 9.21 -18.05 10.57
CA LEU A 13 10.23 -19.10 10.48
C LEU A 13 11.61 -18.58 10.92
N ALA A 14 12.00 -17.39 10.46
CA ALA A 14 13.25 -16.75 10.87
C ALA A 14 13.29 -16.50 12.39
N SER A 15 12.20 -15.98 12.96
CA SER A 15 12.08 -15.75 14.41
C SER A 15 12.09 -17.04 15.23
N ALA A 16 11.41 -18.09 14.76
CA ALA A 16 11.39 -19.40 15.42
C ALA A 16 12.78 -20.05 15.45
N ARG A 17 13.52 -19.99 14.33
CA ARG A 17 14.93 -20.42 14.26
C ARG A 17 15.82 -19.64 15.21
N ALA A 18 15.69 -18.31 15.26
CA ALA A 18 16.47 -17.47 16.17
C ALA A 18 16.19 -17.77 17.66
N SER A 19 14.98 -18.24 17.98
CA SER A 19 14.55 -18.57 19.35
C SER A 19 14.86 -20.01 19.78
N GLY A 20 15.53 -20.82 18.94
CA GLY A 20 15.90 -22.20 19.26
C GLY A 20 14.74 -23.20 19.32
N LYS A 21 13.50 -22.78 18.97
CA LYS A 21 12.35 -23.68 18.88
C LYS A 21 12.47 -24.51 17.59
N GLY A 22 12.75 -25.81 17.75
CA GLY A 22 13.19 -26.75 16.71
C GLY A 22 12.35 -26.81 15.43
N GLY A 23 12.97 -27.28 14.34
CA GLY A 23 12.32 -27.44 13.04
C GLY A 23 11.34 -28.62 12.98
N GLY A 24 10.28 -28.46 12.18
CA GLY A 24 9.31 -29.53 11.89
C GLY A 24 7.93 -28.99 11.54
N SER A 25 7.05 -29.88 11.06
CA SER A 25 5.68 -29.56 10.64
C SER A 25 4.84 -28.90 11.73
N LYS A 26 5.10 -29.19 13.02
CA LYS A 26 4.33 -28.65 14.16
C LYS A 26 4.58 -27.16 14.42
N VAL A 27 5.82 -26.69 14.19
CA VAL A 27 6.14 -25.25 14.25
C VAL A 27 5.48 -24.50 13.11
N LEU A 28 5.37 -25.10 11.92
CA LEU A 28 4.64 -24.51 10.80
C LEU A 28 3.14 -24.37 11.11
N THR A 29 2.49 -25.39 11.67
CA THR A 29 1.06 -25.31 12.04
C THR A 29 0.81 -24.26 13.13
N ASP A 30 1.60 -24.23 14.20
CA ASP A 30 1.46 -23.25 15.30
C ASP A 30 1.75 -21.82 14.83
N LEU A 31 2.68 -21.63 13.88
CA LEU A 31 2.97 -20.32 13.27
C LEU A 31 1.81 -19.83 12.39
N ILE A 32 1.13 -20.75 11.68
CA ILE A 32 -0.03 -20.47 10.82
C ILE A 32 -1.29 -20.18 11.64
N GLU A 33 -1.54 -20.89 12.73
CA GLU A 33 -2.75 -20.68 13.58
C GLU A 33 -2.87 -19.26 14.14
N GLY A 34 -1.74 -18.58 14.39
CA GLY A 34 -1.72 -17.18 14.84
C GLY A 34 -1.55 -16.15 13.73
N LEU A 35 -1.56 -16.53 12.44
CA LEU A 35 -1.45 -15.62 11.32
C LEU A 35 -2.84 -15.17 10.89
N GLN A 36 -3.36 -14.15 11.55
CA GLN A 36 -4.60 -13.50 11.10
C GLN A 36 -4.34 -12.81 9.76
N GLU A 37 -5.06 -13.27 8.73
CA GLU A 37 -5.19 -12.51 7.49
C GLU A 37 -6.02 -11.26 7.78
N PRO A 38 -5.63 -10.10 7.23
CA PRO A 38 -6.54 -8.96 7.25
C PRO A 38 -7.84 -9.39 6.56
N ALA A 39 -9.00 -9.04 7.12
CA ALA A 39 -10.28 -9.41 6.52
C ALA A 39 -10.45 -8.81 5.12
N PHE A 40 -9.69 -7.75 4.81
CA PHE A 40 -9.64 -7.13 3.50
C PHE A 40 -8.19 -6.84 3.06
N ALA A 41 -7.86 -7.21 1.83
CA ALA A 41 -6.61 -6.86 1.17
C ALA A 41 -6.83 -6.65 -0.33
N ILE A 42 -6.30 -5.56 -0.88
CA ILE A 42 -6.36 -5.27 -2.33
C ILE A 42 -5.06 -4.62 -2.82
N GLU A 43 -4.73 -4.88 -4.08
CA GLU A 43 -3.72 -4.15 -4.83
C GLU A 43 -4.39 -3.42 -6.00
N LEU A 44 -4.22 -2.11 -6.07
CA LEU A 44 -4.63 -1.26 -7.18
C LEU A 44 -3.39 -0.76 -7.91
N ARG A 45 -3.49 -0.56 -9.22
CA ARG A 45 -2.37 -0.10 -10.06
C ARG A 45 -2.78 1.18 -10.77
N LEU A 46 -2.28 2.31 -10.27
CA LEU A 46 -2.59 3.63 -10.82
C LEU A 46 -1.60 3.95 -11.93
N LYS A 47 -2.04 3.86 -13.19
CA LYS A 47 -1.15 4.08 -14.35
C LYS A 47 -0.87 5.57 -14.53
N ILE A 48 0.36 5.90 -14.92
CA ILE A 48 0.75 7.26 -15.27
C ILE A 48 0.67 7.39 -16.79
N ASN A 49 -0.16 8.31 -17.27
CA ASN A 49 -0.28 8.65 -18.68
C ASN A 49 0.90 9.54 -19.10
N GLN A 50 1.91 8.93 -19.72
CA GLN A 50 3.12 9.61 -20.18
C GLN A 50 2.90 10.67 -21.27
N PHE A 51 1.73 10.68 -21.90
CA PHE A 51 1.36 11.67 -22.91
C PHE A 51 0.49 12.81 -22.35
N HIS A 52 0.25 12.83 -21.04
CA HIS A 52 -0.58 13.86 -20.41
C HIS A 52 0.16 15.21 -20.38
N PRO A 53 -0.50 16.35 -20.64
CA PRO A 53 0.12 17.68 -20.64
C PRO A 53 0.82 18.07 -19.32
N ASP A 54 0.46 17.44 -18.21
CA ASP A 54 1.10 17.66 -16.90
C ASP A 54 2.49 17.05 -16.83
N LEU A 55 2.79 16.04 -17.65
CA LEU A 55 4.12 15.47 -17.79
C LEU A 55 4.88 16.25 -18.88
N LYS A 56 5.13 17.55 -18.63
CA LYS A 56 5.95 18.38 -19.53
C LYS A 56 7.42 18.00 -19.37
N GLU A 57 8.04 17.49 -20.43
CA GLU A 57 9.50 17.20 -20.55
C GLU A 57 10.14 16.33 -19.44
N GLY A 58 9.41 15.96 -18.40
CA GLY A 58 9.84 15.15 -17.27
C GLY A 58 9.49 13.68 -17.42
N SER A 59 10.25 12.84 -16.73
CA SER A 59 10.03 11.41 -16.63
C SER A 59 8.78 11.08 -15.81
N PHE A 60 8.16 9.92 -16.07
CA PHE A 60 7.07 9.40 -15.20
C PHE A 60 7.51 9.29 -13.73
N ARG A 61 8.82 9.18 -13.49
CA ARG A 61 9.42 9.09 -12.17
C ARG A 61 9.26 10.39 -11.40
N GLU A 62 9.58 11.54 -12.00
CA GLU A 62 9.42 12.85 -11.37
C GLU A 62 7.95 13.11 -11.03
N TYR A 63 7.06 12.81 -11.98
CA TYR A 63 5.62 12.89 -11.75
C TYR A 63 5.17 12.01 -10.58
N GLY A 64 5.62 10.75 -10.55
CA GLY A 64 5.32 9.84 -9.45
C GLY A 64 5.89 10.29 -8.11
N GLU A 65 7.09 10.86 -8.08
CA GLU A 65 7.69 11.44 -6.88
C GLU A 65 6.87 12.62 -6.35
N ASP A 66 6.35 13.48 -7.23
CA ASP A 66 5.47 14.58 -6.85
C ASP A 66 4.12 14.10 -6.31
N VAL A 67 3.55 13.04 -6.87
CA VAL A 67 2.38 12.35 -6.30
C VAL A 67 2.68 11.87 -4.87
N LEU A 68 3.83 11.24 -4.65
CA LEU A 68 4.21 10.74 -3.32
C LEU A 68 4.45 11.89 -2.32
N LYS A 69 5.05 13.01 -2.74
CA LYS A 69 5.23 14.21 -1.90
C LYS A 69 3.88 14.83 -1.52
N GLN A 70 2.96 14.95 -2.48
CA GLN A 70 1.63 15.50 -2.21
C GLN A 70 0.81 14.61 -1.28
N LEU A 71 0.95 13.29 -1.44
CA LEU A 71 0.39 12.31 -0.51
C LEU A 71 0.94 12.50 0.91
N GLU A 72 2.27 12.59 1.06
CA GLU A 72 2.92 12.83 2.35
C GLU A 72 2.41 14.10 3.04
N LYS A 73 2.29 15.20 2.29
CA LYS A 73 1.75 16.47 2.79
C LYS A 73 0.29 16.32 3.26
N SER A 74 -0.52 15.61 2.49
CA SER A 74 -1.93 15.39 2.80
C SER A 74 -2.10 14.55 4.09
N ILE A 75 -1.27 13.52 4.26
CA ILE A 75 -1.27 12.66 5.45
C ILE A 75 -0.87 13.44 6.71
N GLY A 76 0.14 14.30 6.62
CA GLY A 76 0.58 15.11 7.77
C GLY A 76 -0.48 16.04 8.33
N SER A 77 -1.59 16.24 7.60
CA SER A 77 -2.73 17.07 8.03
C SER A 77 -3.86 16.27 8.70
N ASP A 78 -3.86 14.94 8.61
CA ASP A 78 -4.91 14.07 9.18
C ASP A 78 -4.40 13.36 10.44
N PRO A 79 -4.95 13.64 11.64
CA PRO A 79 -4.53 13.01 12.89
C PRO A 79 -4.81 11.50 12.95
N SER A 80 -5.68 10.99 12.08
CA SER A 80 -6.09 9.58 12.00
C SER A 80 -5.08 8.71 11.22
N LEU A 81 -4.11 9.35 10.55
CA LEU A 81 -3.18 8.70 9.63
C LEU A 81 -1.74 8.86 10.11
N HIS A 82 -1.04 7.74 10.30
CA HIS A 82 0.32 7.73 10.83
C HIS A 82 1.28 7.18 9.78
N LYS A 83 2.18 8.04 9.27
CA LYS A 83 3.24 7.65 8.34
C LYS A 83 4.26 6.75 9.04
N ALA A 84 4.70 5.69 8.37
CA ALA A 84 5.79 4.86 8.87
C ALA A 84 7.13 5.64 8.88
N PRO A 85 7.99 5.46 9.89
CA PRO A 85 9.22 6.23 10.06
C PRO A 85 10.30 5.94 9.01
N VAL A 86 10.25 4.79 8.33
CA VAL A 86 11.22 4.38 7.31
C VAL A 86 10.48 4.03 6.02
N ASN A 87 10.71 4.83 4.99
CA ASN A 87 10.07 4.72 3.68
C ASN A 87 11.14 4.93 2.60
N HIS A 88 11.65 3.86 2.00
CA HIS A 88 12.70 3.94 0.96
C HIS A 88 12.15 3.89 -0.47
N GLU A 89 10.96 3.32 -0.70
CA GLU A 89 10.42 3.03 -2.06
C GLU A 89 8.95 3.47 -2.24
N GLY A 90 8.40 4.21 -1.29
CA GLY A 90 6.99 4.62 -1.31
C GLY A 90 6.51 5.20 0.02
N ILE A 91 5.24 5.54 0.10
CA ILE A 91 4.62 6.09 1.31
C ILE A 91 3.73 5.03 1.95
N ARG A 92 4.19 4.50 3.09
CA ARG A 92 3.38 3.63 3.97
C ARG A 92 2.72 4.44 5.07
N VAL A 93 1.43 4.19 5.27
CA VAL A 93 0.61 4.86 6.28
C VAL A 93 -0.29 3.86 6.97
N SER A 94 -0.43 3.97 8.28
CA SER A 94 -1.39 3.20 9.08
C SER A 94 -2.54 4.10 9.52
N GLY A 95 -3.75 3.55 9.59
CA GLY A 95 -4.95 4.29 9.96
C GLY A 95 -6.17 3.39 9.95
N PHE A 96 -7.21 3.73 10.72
CA PHE A 96 -8.47 2.97 10.78
C PHE A 96 -8.28 1.45 11.07
N GLY A 97 -7.25 1.08 11.84
CA GLY A 97 -6.90 -0.31 12.13
C GLY A 97 -6.24 -1.08 10.98
N GLY A 98 -6.04 -0.43 9.83
CA GLY A 98 -5.37 -0.97 8.64
C GLY A 98 -4.14 -0.15 8.23
N TRP A 99 -3.69 -0.36 6.99
CA TRP A 99 -2.60 0.39 6.39
C TRP A 99 -2.73 0.43 4.86
N PHE A 100 -2.09 1.43 4.26
CA PHE A 100 -1.82 1.44 2.82
C PHE A 100 -0.35 1.70 2.52
N LEU A 101 0.07 1.31 1.32
CA LEU A 101 1.40 1.56 0.77
C LEU A 101 1.26 1.96 -0.69
N LEU A 102 1.58 3.21 -1.02
CA LEU A 102 1.70 3.68 -2.40
C LEU A 102 3.18 3.72 -2.78
N ARG A 103 3.56 3.04 -3.86
CA ARG A 103 4.94 2.94 -4.33
C ARG A 103 5.10 3.51 -5.73
N LEU A 104 6.29 4.00 -6.04
CA LEU A 104 6.69 4.29 -7.40
C LEU A 104 7.35 3.05 -8.00
N SER A 105 6.80 2.53 -9.11
CA SER A 105 7.43 1.42 -9.83
C SER A 105 8.75 1.87 -10.46
N LEU A 106 9.76 0.99 -10.42
CA LEU A 106 11.09 1.24 -10.99
C LEU A 106 11.15 1.03 -12.50
N HIS A 107 10.28 0.17 -13.03
CA HIS A 107 10.35 -0.27 -14.43
C HIS A 107 9.21 0.30 -15.28
N ASP A 108 8.02 0.39 -14.69
CA ASP A 108 6.79 0.73 -15.41
C ASP A 108 6.23 2.06 -14.91
N PRO A 109 5.56 2.87 -15.77
CA PRO A 109 4.92 4.12 -15.39
C PRO A 109 3.61 3.86 -14.61
N VAL A 110 3.73 3.34 -13.39
CA VAL A 110 2.61 2.94 -12.54
C VAL A 110 2.94 3.13 -11.07
N LEU A 111 1.92 3.48 -10.28
CA LEU A 111 1.97 3.51 -8.83
C LEU A 111 1.15 2.34 -8.24
N PRO A 112 1.78 1.26 -7.77
CA PRO A 112 1.10 0.22 -7.03
C PRO A 112 0.63 0.75 -5.66
N LEU A 113 -0.66 0.60 -5.39
CA LEU A 113 -1.30 0.91 -4.12
C LEU A 113 -1.76 -0.39 -3.47
N ASN A 114 -1.15 -0.77 -2.36
CA ASN A 114 -1.60 -1.88 -1.53
C ASN A 114 -2.41 -1.32 -0.35
N ILE A 115 -3.57 -1.90 -0.06
CA ILE A 115 -4.40 -1.56 1.11
C ILE A 115 -4.76 -2.85 1.85
N GLU A 116 -4.57 -2.84 3.16
CA GLU A 116 -5.04 -3.88 4.07
C GLU A 116 -5.82 -3.25 5.22
N ALA A 117 -6.93 -3.87 5.60
CA ALA A 117 -7.72 -3.40 6.73
C ALA A 117 -8.52 -4.52 7.41
N PRO A 118 -9.02 -4.28 8.64
CA PRO A 118 -9.89 -5.22 9.37
C PRO A 118 -11.27 -5.39 8.73
N SER A 119 -11.69 -4.48 7.84
CA SER A 119 -12.96 -4.53 7.12
C SER A 119 -12.87 -3.82 5.77
N ASN A 120 -13.82 -4.09 4.87
CA ASN A 120 -13.92 -3.36 3.60
C ASN A 120 -14.20 -1.85 3.81
N ASP A 121 -14.99 -1.50 4.82
CA ASP A 121 -15.31 -0.10 5.16
C ASP A 121 -14.05 0.67 5.58
N ASP A 122 -13.20 0.07 6.42
CA ASP A 122 -11.93 0.67 6.84
C ASP A 122 -10.93 0.77 5.68
N ALA A 123 -10.94 -0.20 4.76
CA ALA A 123 -10.14 -0.13 3.54
C ALA A 123 -10.61 1.01 2.61
N VAL A 124 -11.92 1.25 2.53
CA VAL A 124 -12.50 2.36 1.76
C VAL A 124 -12.11 3.70 2.37
N LYS A 125 -12.09 3.86 3.70
CA LYS A 125 -11.58 5.08 4.36
C LYS A 125 -10.12 5.38 3.99
N LEU A 126 -9.26 4.34 4.01
CA LEU A 126 -7.87 4.46 3.55
C LEU A 126 -7.80 4.83 2.06
N GLY A 127 -8.65 4.22 1.22
CA GLY A 127 -8.76 4.55 -0.20
C GLY A 127 -9.18 6.00 -0.45
N HIS A 128 -10.12 6.54 0.32
CA HIS A 128 -10.54 7.94 0.24
C HIS A 128 -9.41 8.91 0.60
N ALA A 129 -8.59 8.60 1.61
CA ALA A 129 -7.44 9.40 1.96
C ALA A 129 -6.44 9.49 0.80
N VAL A 130 -6.16 8.36 0.13
CA VAL A 130 -5.31 8.34 -1.06
C VAL A 130 -5.96 9.11 -2.20
N LEU A 131 -7.24 8.87 -2.48
CA LEU A 131 -7.96 9.54 -3.58
C LEU A 131 -7.96 11.06 -3.40
N ALA A 132 -8.19 11.55 -2.18
CA ALA A 132 -8.19 12.97 -1.88
C ALA A 132 -6.84 13.63 -2.15
N ALA A 133 -5.74 12.91 -1.93
CA ALA A 133 -4.38 13.39 -2.17
C ALA A 133 -3.99 13.37 -3.65
N VAL A 134 -4.52 12.43 -4.44
CA VAL A 134 -4.12 12.22 -5.84
C VAL A 134 -5.12 12.75 -6.88
N LYS A 135 -6.29 13.23 -6.47
CA LYS A 135 -7.37 13.67 -7.39
C LYS A 135 -6.98 14.78 -8.35
N ASP A 136 -6.01 15.62 -7.98
CA ASP A 136 -5.58 16.78 -8.77
C ASP A 136 -4.47 16.41 -9.79
N PHE A 137 -4.04 15.15 -9.81
CA PHE A 137 -3.05 14.62 -10.76
C PHE A 137 -3.77 14.06 -12.00
N GLY A 138 -3.99 14.89 -13.01
CA GLY A 138 -4.72 14.51 -14.24
C GLY A 138 -4.05 13.42 -15.07
N GLY A 139 -2.72 13.34 -15.00
CA GLY A 139 -1.92 12.28 -15.61
C GLY A 139 -1.96 10.94 -14.88
N LEU A 140 -2.60 10.82 -13.72
CA LEU A 140 -2.73 9.57 -12.97
C LEU A 140 -4.12 8.94 -13.19
N ASP A 141 -4.15 7.71 -13.69
CA ASP A 141 -5.39 6.94 -13.81
C ASP A 141 -5.87 6.46 -12.43
N THR A 142 -6.86 7.18 -11.90
CA THR A 142 -7.49 6.91 -10.61
C THR A 142 -8.79 6.10 -10.74
N SER A 143 -9.15 5.63 -11.94
CA SER A 143 -10.45 4.97 -12.20
C SER A 143 -10.66 3.73 -11.33
N ALA A 144 -9.62 2.92 -11.16
CA ALA A 144 -9.66 1.74 -10.30
C ALA A 144 -9.87 2.11 -8.82
N LEU A 145 -9.24 3.19 -8.36
CA LEU A 145 -9.39 3.70 -7.00
C LEU A 145 -10.78 4.29 -6.77
N LYS A 146 -11.29 5.10 -7.71
CA LYS A 146 -12.65 5.66 -7.68
C LYS A 146 -13.71 4.56 -7.60
N LYS A 147 -13.60 3.54 -8.46
CA LYS A 147 -14.47 2.36 -8.44
C LYS A 147 -14.40 1.63 -7.10
N PHE A 148 -13.20 1.46 -6.54
CA PHE A 148 -13.02 0.80 -5.25
C PHE A 148 -13.71 1.55 -4.11
N VAL A 149 -13.57 2.88 -4.05
CA VAL A 149 -14.16 3.71 -2.98
C VAL A 149 -15.60 4.13 -3.25
N GLY A 150 -16.21 3.68 -4.36
CA GLY A 150 -17.58 4.06 -4.73
C GLY A 150 -17.76 5.52 -5.13
N ALA A 151 -16.68 6.24 -5.45
CA ALA A 151 -16.75 7.59 -5.99
C ALA A 151 -17.07 7.51 -7.49
N SER A 152 -18.25 7.99 -7.89
CA SER A 152 -18.69 8.10 -9.30
C SER A 152 -18.11 9.33 -9.97
#